data_AF-A0A7C5J6Y8-F1
#
_entry.id   AF-A0A7C5J6Y8-F1
#
_cell.length_a   1.000
_cell.length_b   1.000
_cell.length_c   1.000
_cell.angle_alpha   90.00
_cell.angle_beta   90.00
_cell.angle_gamma   90.00
#
_symmetry.space_group_name_H-M   'P 1'
#
loop_
_entity.id
_entity.type
_entity.pdbx_description
1 polymer ?
#
loop_
_entity_poly.entity_id
_entity_poly.type
_entity_poly.pdbx_seq_one_letter_code
_entity_poly.pdbx_strand_id
1 'polypeptide(L)'
;MSPQQTSSARRRLPRWCGLALGAALWGLSAPVAAQMEPFEEGLAVGEWTFYPSLELRLRGEYRRDPVDVGGDVYDRWAVQYDGLDDAFVGRPVPMVLRRDPAVRDQYLLSERARLGMKVGWNVITANLVLQDARVLGVLPGAPAGIDGGGEGTFAPYQAYLDVRSDIEDPWLWVRVGRQRVRWGDGRLIGDDDWGPRAAPFDAARMHFSFGDVDVELMGAMLAFPGAIPPRLGSAELQQAVNEEDEPVNAEGTGAQLYGLMAQYRLFPVLGFEVTGLARIAREPVSSRLTRGDTYTIDGRIFGDHRGVSYAVEGAYQLGRVAGFGANRDLSAFAMAGRVSWLTALPWSFEFGARGAYASGDDSAGQGPELKRFDPILPTTHEHHGMMDLYGWSNLIEGGADVSARPHEMVLTSLGYTFVGLAQPGDRWSTANLVPVGAAPDNESRILGHEIDAMVEVRPWDPIGFGAGYGVMVLGDGGKAIVEAAGRGGGDLLHYGYLQAELKVP
;
A
#
# COMPACT_ATOMS: atom_id res chain seq x y z
N MET A 1 49.69 -38.52 34.44
CA MET A 1 49.26 -39.04 33.12
C MET A 1 47.73 -38.94 33.06
N SER A 2 47.25 -38.36 31.97
CA SER A 2 45.92 -37.82 31.64
C SER A 2 44.73 -38.81 31.75
N PRO A 3 43.46 -38.38 31.54
CA PRO A 3 42.65 -37.56 32.45
C PRO A 3 41.21 -38.13 32.68
N GLN A 4 40.52 -37.59 33.68
CA GLN A 4 39.10 -37.84 34.00
C GLN A 4 38.15 -37.37 32.88
N GLN A 5 37.24 -38.25 32.45
CA GLN A 5 36.07 -37.89 31.65
C GLN A 5 34.87 -37.64 32.57
N THR A 6 34.44 -36.38 32.65
CA THR A 6 33.16 -35.96 33.23
C THR A 6 32.07 -36.08 32.16
N SER A 7 31.11 -36.99 32.33
CA SER A 7 29.92 -37.06 31.47
C SER A 7 28.91 -35.99 31.89
N SER A 8 28.77 -34.92 31.10
CA SER A 8 27.65 -33.99 31.24
C SER A 8 26.46 -34.51 30.42
N ALA A 9 25.47 -35.07 31.13
CA ALA A 9 24.18 -35.43 30.57
C ALA A 9 23.44 -34.14 30.14
N ARG A 10 23.54 -33.77 28.85
CA ARG A 10 22.65 -32.77 28.26
C ARG A 10 21.25 -33.37 28.17
N ARG A 11 20.38 -32.99 29.10
CA ARG A 11 18.93 -33.21 29.01
C ARG A 11 18.42 -32.59 27.71
N ARG A 12 18.00 -33.43 26.77
CA ARG A 12 17.23 -33.00 25.60
C ARG A 12 15.86 -32.53 26.10
N LEU A 13 15.66 -31.22 26.14
CA LEU A 13 14.32 -30.63 26.23
C LEU A 13 13.59 -30.91 24.91
N PRO A 14 12.30 -31.28 24.94
CA PRO A 14 11.53 -31.56 23.74
C PRO A 14 11.45 -30.29 22.89
N ARG A 15 11.77 -30.43 21.61
CA ARG A 15 11.55 -29.42 20.58
C ARG A 15 10.04 -29.18 20.46
N TRP A 16 9.56 -28.09 21.04
CA TRP A 16 8.30 -27.49 20.63
C TRP A 16 8.56 -26.90 19.25
N CYS A 17 8.11 -27.57 18.20
CA CYS A 17 7.97 -26.97 16.88
C CYS A 17 6.95 -25.83 17.04
N GLY A 18 7.44 -24.60 17.12
CA GLY A 18 6.60 -23.43 17.01
C GLY A 18 6.02 -23.41 15.61
N LEU A 19 4.74 -23.74 15.50
CA LEU A 19 3.92 -23.44 14.34
C LEU A 19 3.91 -21.92 14.19
N ALA A 20 4.70 -21.38 13.26
CA ALA A 20 4.57 -20.02 12.78
C ALA A 20 3.34 -19.94 11.87
N LEU A 21 2.15 -20.05 12.47
CA LEU A 21 0.88 -19.99 11.76
C LEU A 21 0.00 -18.92 12.41
N GLY A 22 -0.10 -17.79 11.71
CA GLY A 22 -1.20 -16.85 11.90
C GLY A 22 -0.83 -15.49 12.51
N ALA A 23 -0.20 -14.63 11.71
CA ALA A 23 -0.19 -13.18 11.93
C ALA A 23 -0.32 -12.43 10.60
N ALA A 24 -1.12 -12.96 9.66
CA ALA A 24 -1.26 -12.40 8.31
C ALA A 24 -2.42 -11.40 8.17
N LEU A 25 -3.23 -11.18 9.20
CA LEU A 25 -4.30 -10.15 9.14
C LEU A 25 -3.86 -8.79 9.68
N TRP A 26 -2.69 -8.69 10.30
CA TRP A 26 -2.12 -7.45 10.81
C TRP A 26 -0.61 -7.57 10.67
N GLY A 27 0.01 -6.75 9.82
CA GLY A 27 1.45 -6.83 9.58
C GLY A 27 2.22 -6.67 10.87
N LEU A 28 2.70 -7.79 11.41
CA LEU A 28 3.93 -7.75 12.16
C LEU A 28 4.98 -7.29 11.15
N SER A 29 5.46 -6.06 11.32
CA SER A 29 6.59 -5.56 10.54
C SER A 29 7.73 -6.54 10.75
N ALA A 30 8.03 -7.32 9.72
CA ALA A 30 9.21 -8.14 9.72
C ALA A 30 10.40 -7.16 9.88
N PRO A 31 11.42 -7.47 10.70
CA PRO A 31 12.62 -6.64 10.78
C PRO A 31 13.17 -6.34 9.38
N VAL A 32 13.96 -5.28 9.20
CA VAL A 32 14.60 -4.97 7.91
C VAL A 32 15.35 -6.19 7.36
N ALA A 33 16.04 -6.91 8.26
CA ALA A 33 16.67 -8.19 7.98
C ALA A 33 15.70 -9.29 7.50
N ALA A 34 14.41 -9.25 7.84
CA ALA A 34 13.40 -10.21 7.38
C ALA A 34 12.81 -9.91 5.99
N GLN A 35 13.23 -8.84 5.32
CA GLN A 35 13.08 -8.72 3.86
C GLN A 35 14.12 -9.56 3.10
N MET A 36 15.08 -10.14 3.82
CA MET A 36 15.79 -11.33 3.36
C MET A 36 14.95 -12.55 3.73
N GLU A 37 14.31 -13.15 2.74
CA GLU A 37 13.72 -14.48 2.95
C GLU A 37 14.85 -15.47 3.24
N PRO A 38 14.79 -16.22 4.36
CA PRO A 38 15.73 -17.29 4.60
C PRO A 38 15.64 -18.32 3.47
N PHE A 39 16.74 -19.04 3.22
CA PHE A 39 16.71 -20.16 2.29
C PHE A 39 15.81 -21.26 2.89
N GLU A 40 14.63 -21.47 2.32
CA GLU A 40 13.75 -22.60 2.65
C GLU A 40 14.39 -23.94 2.22
N GLU A 41 13.74 -25.08 2.41
CA GLU A 41 14.25 -26.35 1.85
C GLU A 41 14.17 -26.32 0.31
N GLY A 42 15.23 -25.86 -0.34
CA GLY A 42 15.34 -25.80 -1.80
C GLY A 42 15.91 -27.08 -2.42
N LEU A 43 15.74 -27.20 -3.74
CA LEU A 43 16.31 -28.29 -4.52
C LEU A 43 17.80 -28.02 -4.76
N ALA A 44 18.67 -28.69 -4.01
CA ALA A 44 20.11 -28.58 -4.17
C ALA A 44 20.61 -29.40 -5.38
N VAL A 45 21.29 -28.76 -6.32
CA VAL A 45 21.94 -29.39 -7.47
C VAL A 45 23.38 -28.87 -7.58
N GLY A 46 24.33 -29.64 -7.04
CA GLY A 46 25.72 -29.20 -6.92
C GLY A 46 25.84 -28.02 -5.95
N GLU A 47 26.43 -26.92 -6.41
CA GLU A 47 26.56 -25.67 -5.63
C GLU A 47 25.34 -24.74 -5.74
N TRP A 48 24.34 -25.15 -6.54
CA TRP A 48 23.15 -24.36 -6.80
C TRP A 48 21.99 -24.84 -5.95
N THR A 49 21.16 -23.92 -5.47
CA THR A 49 19.89 -24.26 -4.82
C THR A 49 18.74 -23.56 -5.52
N PHE A 50 17.72 -24.32 -5.88
CA PHE A 50 16.56 -23.83 -6.64
C PHE A 50 15.31 -23.82 -5.75
N TYR A 51 14.54 -22.75 -5.85
CA TYR A 51 13.27 -22.55 -5.12
C TYR A 51 12.19 -22.18 -6.15
N PRO A 52 11.56 -23.20 -6.79
CA PRO A 52 10.41 -22.97 -7.64
C PRO A 52 9.21 -22.58 -6.78
N SER A 53 8.46 -21.57 -7.20
CA SER A 53 7.23 -21.15 -6.50
C SER A 53 6.05 -21.03 -7.47
N LEU A 54 4.86 -21.26 -6.94
CA LEU A 54 3.60 -21.13 -7.66
C LEU A 54 2.57 -20.43 -6.78
N GLU A 55 1.87 -19.47 -7.36
CA GLU A 55 0.70 -18.86 -6.74
C GLU A 55 -0.44 -18.83 -7.76
N LEU A 56 -1.64 -19.22 -7.35
CA LEU A 56 -2.88 -18.99 -8.08
C LEU A 56 -3.87 -18.36 -7.10
N ARG A 57 -4.52 -17.28 -7.50
CA ARG A 57 -5.57 -16.61 -6.73
C ARG A 57 -6.73 -16.29 -7.63
N LEU A 58 -7.94 -16.60 -7.15
CA LEU A 58 -9.19 -16.22 -7.76
C LEU A 58 -10.01 -15.48 -6.71
N ARG A 59 -10.53 -14.30 -7.05
CA ARG A 59 -11.38 -13.52 -6.14
C ARG A 59 -12.58 -12.94 -6.87
N GLY A 60 -13.77 -13.21 -6.35
CA GLY A 60 -14.99 -12.49 -6.71
C GLY A 60 -15.24 -11.36 -5.72
N GLU A 61 -15.56 -10.17 -6.20
CA GLU A 61 -15.97 -9.02 -5.39
C GLU A 61 -17.33 -8.49 -5.85
N TYR A 62 -18.15 -8.08 -4.89
CA TYR A 62 -19.39 -7.36 -5.09
C TYR A 62 -19.33 -6.04 -4.35
N ARG A 63 -19.72 -4.95 -5.01
CA ARG A 63 -19.85 -3.63 -4.41
C ARG A 63 -21.23 -3.06 -4.69
N ARG A 64 -21.80 -2.39 -3.70
CA ARG A 64 -23.04 -1.61 -3.85
C ARG A 64 -22.77 -0.15 -3.52
N ASP A 65 -23.25 0.71 -4.41
CA ASP A 65 -23.05 2.16 -4.40
C ASP A 65 -21.55 2.57 -4.29
N PRO A 66 -20.62 1.94 -5.04
CA PRO A 66 -19.18 2.20 -4.93
C PRO A 66 -18.81 3.67 -5.15
N VAL A 67 -17.86 4.17 -4.35
CA VAL A 67 -17.44 5.58 -4.34
C VAL A 67 -16.28 5.89 -5.29
N ASP A 68 -15.68 4.87 -5.90
CA ASP A 68 -14.54 4.99 -6.82
C ASP A 68 -14.93 4.82 -8.29
N VAL A 69 -16.21 4.55 -8.59
CA VAL A 69 -16.76 4.43 -9.97
C VAL A 69 -18.06 5.20 -10.14
N GLY A 70 -18.42 5.51 -11.40
CA GLY A 70 -19.55 6.40 -11.70
C GLY A 70 -19.33 7.84 -11.23
N GLY A 71 -20.24 8.76 -11.59
CA GLY A 71 -20.10 10.17 -11.23
C GLY A 71 -18.89 10.83 -11.89
N ASP A 72 -18.26 11.79 -11.20
CA ASP A 72 -17.10 12.53 -11.70
C ASP A 72 -15.89 11.62 -11.93
N VAL A 73 -15.36 11.66 -13.15
CA VAL A 73 -14.13 10.99 -13.56
C VAL A 73 -13.03 12.03 -13.70
N TYR A 74 -11.96 11.86 -12.93
CA TYR A 74 -10.86 12.81 -12.83
C TYR A 74 -9.70 12.50 -13.79
N ASP A 75 -8.97 13.53 -14.22
CA ASP A 75 -7.84 13.44 -15.14
C ASP A 75 -6.57 12.85 -14.50
N ARG A 76 -6.37 13.12 -13.20
CA ARG A 76 -5.23 12.69 -12.41
C ARG A 76 -5.68 12.17 -11.05
N TRP A 77 -4.85 11.33 -10.44
CA TRP A 77 -5.10 10.73 -9.12
C TRP A 77 -4.11 11.21 -8.06
N ALA A 78 -3.01 11.83 -8.48
CA ALA A 78 -1.99 12.44 -7.64
C ALA A 78 -2.62 13.18 -6.45
N VAL A 79 -2.22 12.79 -5.24
CA VAL A 79 -2.86 13.22 -3.99
C VAL A 79 -2.73 14.71 -3.77
N GLN A 80 -1.62 15.30 -4.19
CA GLN A 80 -1.31 16.72 -3.98
C GLN A 80 -1.55 17.57 -5.24
N TYR A 81 -2.36 17.06 -6.18
CA TYR A 81 -2.76 17.78 -7.38
C TYR A 81 -4.23 18.22 -7.29
N ASP A 82 -4.43 19.53 -7.43
CA ASP A 82 -5.73 20.19 -7.54
C ASP A 82 -5.85 20.74 -8.98
N GLY A 83 -6.99 20.52 -9.63
CA GLY A 83 -7.21 20.89 -11.04
C GLY A 83 -7.35 22.40 -11.24
N LEU A 84 -6.83 22.91 -12.35
CA LEU A 84 -6.92 24.32 -12.74
C LEU A 84 -7.18 24.43 -14.25
N ASP A 85 -8.36 24.95 -14.60
CA ASP A 85 -8.58 25.76 -15.80
C ASP A 85 -9.12 27.11 -15.30
N ASP A 86 -8.89 28.22 -16.00
CA ASP A 86 -9.28 29.59 -15.60
C ASP A 86 -10.80 29.78 -15.38
N ALA A 87 -11.63 28.80 -15.75
CA ALA A 87 -13.07 28.75 -15.46
C ALA A 87 -13.42 28.02 -14.14
N PHE A 88 -12.46 27.34 -13.51
CA PHE A 88 -12.60 26.46 -12.34
C PHE A 88 -11.51 26.70 -11.28
N VAL A 89 -11.20 27.97 -11.00
CA VAL A 89 -10.44 28.38 -9.81
C VAL A 89 -11.11 27.81 -8.55
N GLY A 90 -10.39 27.07 -7.69
CA GLY A 90 -10.86 26.81 -6.31
C GLY A 90 -11.37 25.43 -5.93
N ARG A 91 -11.06 24.35 -6.67
CA ARG A 91 -11.53 23.01 -6.30
C ARG A 91 -10.41 22.15 -5.72
N PRO A 92 -10.60 21.54 -4.54
CA PRO A 92 -9.62 20.64 -3.93
C PRO A 92 -9.56 19.26 -4.62
N VAL A 93 -9.98 19.16 -5.89
CA VAL A 93 -9.99 17.93 -6.68
C VAL A 93 -9.33 18.17 -8.03
N PRO A 94 -8.82 17.12 -8.70
CA PRO A 94 -8.32 17.22 -10.08
C PRO A 94 -9.40 17.64 -11.08
N MET A 95 -9.01 17.85 -12.34
CA MET A 95 -9.95 18.23 -13.40
C MET A 95 -10.93 17.09 -13.68
N VAL A 96 -12.22 17.41 -13.79
CA VAL A 96 -13.24 16.43 -14.20
C VAL A 96 -13.20 16.29 -15.72
N LEU A 97 -12.81 15.11 -16.22
CA LEU A 97 -12.80 14.79 -17.65
C LEU A 97 -14.21 14.56 -18.20
N ARG A 98 -15.03 13.86 -17.42
CA ARG A 98 -16.40 13.48 -17.76
C ARG A 98 -17.17 13.10 -16.50
N ARG A 99 -18.49 13.08 -16.61
CA ARG A 99 -19.39 12.60 -15.56
C ARG A 99 -20.16 11.40 -16.08
N ASP A 100 -19.95 10.24 -15.46
CA ASP A 100 -20.61 8.99 -15.78
C ASP A 100 -21.86 8.79 -14.90
N PRO A 101 -22.83 7.96 -15.33
CA PRO A 101 -23.94 7.59 -14.46
C PRO A 101 -23.47 6.95 -13.15
N ALA A 102 -24.17 7.24 -12.05
CA ALA A 102 -23.95 6.57 -10.78
C ALA A 102 -24.07 5.04 -10.94
N VAL A 103 -23.13 4.31 -10.34
CA VAL A 103 -23.11 2.84 -10.37
C VAL A 103 -23.73 2.33 -9.09
N ARG A 104 -24.83 1.58 -9.21
CA ARG A 104 -25.49 0.98 -8.05
C ARG A 104 -24.86 -0.34 -7.64
N ASP A 105 -24.55 -1.21 -8.60
CA ASP A 105 -24.04 -2.56 -8.34
C ASP A 105 -22.83 -2.81 -9.25
N GLN A 106 -21.73 -3.29 -8.66
CA GLN A 106 -20.51 -3.66 -9.37
C GLN A 106 -20.10 -5.07 -8.98
N TYR A 107 -19.69 -5.85 -9.99
CA TYR A 107 -19.20 -7.22 -9.81
C TYR A 107 -17.85 -7.34 -10.51
N LEU A 108 -16.85 -7.82 -9.76
CA LEU A 108 -15.50 -8.03 -10.27
C LEU A 108 -15.10 -9.48 -10.02
N LEU A 109 -14.39 -10.07 -10.97
CA LEU A 109 -13.71 -11.34 -10.83
C LEU A 109 -12.26 -11.09 -11.19
N SER A 110 -11.36 -11.21 -10.22
CA SER A 110 -9.93 -11.14 -10.46
C SER A 110 -9.29 -12.52 -10.41
N GLU A 111 -8.38 -12.74 -11.35
CA GLU A 111 -7.53 -13.92 -11.41
C GLU A 111 -6.07 -13.48 -11.40
N ARG A 112 -5.23 -14.17 -10.64
CA ARG A 112 -3.80 -13.93 -10.57
C ARG A 112 -3.06 -15.25 -10.55
N ALA A 113 -2.08 -15.39 -11.43
CA ALA A 113 -1.16 -16.51 -11.46
C ALA A 113 0.27 -15.98 -11.36
N ARG A 114 1.09 -16.58 -10.50
CA ARG A 114 2.53 -16.32 -10.43
C ARG A 114 3.31 -17.61 -10.55
N LEU A 115 4.34 -17.58 -11.38
CA LEU A 115 5.31 -18.66 -11.49
C LEU A 115 6.70 -18.08 -11.22
N GLY A 116 7.35 -18.61 -10.19
CA GLY A 116 8.63 -18.11 -9.72
C GLY A 116 9.73 -19.15 -9.78
N MET A 117 10.96 -18.66 -9.96
CA MET A 117 12.18 -19.40 -9.76
C MET A 117 13.20 -18.49 -9.09
N LYS A 118 13.55 -18.82 -7.85
CA LYS A 118 14.70 -18.25 -7.16
C LYS A 118 15.85 -19.24 -7.23
N VAL A 119 17.05 -18.75 -7.50
CA VAL A 119 18.26 -19.55 -7.63
C VAL A 119 19.35 -18.94 -6.77
N GLY A 120 19.86 -19.72 -5.82
CA GLY A 120 21.00 -19.35 -4.98
C GLY A 120 22.29 -20.03 -5.45
N TRP A 121 23.38 -19.28 -5.44
CA TRP A 121 24.74 -19.77 -5.61
C TRP A 121 25.69 -19.00 -4.70
N ASN A 122 26.19 -19.66 -3.65
CA ASN A 122 27.00 -19.04 -2.60
C ASN A 122 26.30 -17.78 -2.04
N VAL A 123 26.93 -16.62 -2.12
CA VAL A 123 26.39 -15.33 -1.65
C VAL A 123 25.51 -14.60 -2.68
N ILE A 124 25.29 -15.18 -3.86
CA ILE A 124 24.50 -14.57 -4.93
C ILE A 124 23.15 -15.26 -5.03
N THR A 125 22.09 -14.48 -5.14
CA THR A 125 20.74 -14.97 -5.43
C THR A 125 20.18 -14.24 -6.65
N ALA A 126 19.59 -14.98 -7.58
CA ALA A 126 18.77 -14.45 -8.66
C ALA A 126 17.32 -14.86 -8.43
N ASN A 127 16.38 -13.96 -8.69
CA ASN A 127 14.96 -14.26 -8.60
C ASN A 127 14.21 -13.77 -9.84
N LEU A 128 13.35 -14.61 -10.38
CA LEU A 128 12.39 -14.26 -11.42
C LEU A 128 11.02 -14.79 -11.04
N VAL A 129 10.04 -13.90 -10.94
CA VAL A 129 8.63 -14.25 -10.76
C VAL A 129 7.84 -13.59 -11.87
N LEU A 130 7.25 -14.40 -12.74
CA LEU A 130 6.33 -13.96 -13.77
C LEU A 130 4.92 -13.93 -13.18
N GLN A 131 4.14 -12.92 -13.54
CA GLN A 131 2.75 -12.79 -13.12
C GLN A 131 1.87 -12.58 -14.33
N ASP A 132 0.73 -13.26 -14.37
CA ASP A 132 -0.45 -12.85 -15.13
C ASP A 132 -1.54 -12.46 -14.14
N ALA A 133 -2.19 -11.32 -14.34
CA ALA A 133 -3.23 -10.83 -13.45
C ALA A 133 -4.32 -10.14 -14.26
N ARG A 134 -5.56 -10.61 -14.16
CA ARG A 134 -6.70 -10.11 -14.93
C ARG A 134 -7.86 -9.74 -14.03
N VAL A 135 -8.69 -8.82 -14.50
CA VAL A 135 -9.96 -8.45 -13.87
C VAL A 135 -11.04 -8.51 -14.93
N LEU A 136 -12.06 -9.33 -14.69
CA LEU A 136 -13.24 -9.54 -15.52
C LEU A 136 -14.47 -8.99 -14.77
N GLY A 137 -15.44 -8.40 -15.46
CA GLY A 137 -16.66 -7.90 -14.79
C GLY A 137 -17.40 -6.81 -15.54
N VAL A 138 -18.56 -6.41 -15.00
CA VAL A 138 -19.36 -5.29 -15.50
C VAL A 138 -18.73 -4.00 -14.99
N LEU A 139 -18.14 -3.23 -15.92
CA LEU A 139 -17.41 -1.98 -15.67
C LEU A 139 -18.13 -0.77 -16.31
N PRO A 140 -19.37 -0.41 -15.95
CA PRO A 140 -19.94 0.87 -16.38
C PRO A 140 -19.14 1.97 -15.68
N GLY A 141 -18.40 2.77 -16.46
CA GLY A 141 -17.61 3.86 -15.89
C GLY A 141 -16.51 3.41 -14.94
N ALA A 142 -15.88 2.24 -15.20
CA ALA A 142 -14.68 1.85 -14.47
C ALA A 142 -13.66 3.00 -14.45
N PRO A 143 -13.01 3.24 -13.30
CA PRO A 143 -11.99 4.24 -13.23
C PRO A 143 -10.87 3.79 -14.17
N ALA A 144 -10.32 4.73 -14.93
CA ALA A 144 -9.16 4.52 -15.79
C ALA A 144 -7.88 4.27 -14.96
N GLY A 145 -7.84 3.21 -14.16
CA GLY A 145 -6.63 2.85 -13.43
C GLY A 145 -6.59 1.47 -12.81
N ILE A 146 -6.91 0.48 -13.62
CA ILE A 146 -5.82 -0.39 -14.04
C ILE A 146 -5.19 0.35 -15.24
N ASP A 147 -3.93 0.76 -15.14
CA ASP A 147 -3.24 1.65 -16.09
C ASP A 147 -3.76 1.53 -17.52
N GLY A 148 -4.51 2.51 -18.03
CA GLY A 148 -4.82 2.73 -19.46
C GLY A 148 -4.69 1.52 -20.40
N GLY A 149 -5.27 0.40 -20.03
CA GLY A 149 -4.92 -0.92 -20.54
C GLY A 149 -5.91 -1.89 -19.93
N GLY A 150 -7.04 -2.03 -20.61
CA GLY A 150 -7.81 -3.25 -20.47
C GLY A 150 -6.91 -4.45 -20.77
N GLU A 151 -7.27 -5.58 -20.18
CA GLU A 151 -6.61 -6.88 -20.32
C GLU A 151 -5.44 -7.13 -19.37
N GLY A 152 -5.37 -8.36 -18.90
CA GLY A 152 -4.40 -8.77 -17.89
C GLY A 152 -2.95 -8.51 -18.31
N THR A 153 -2.13 -8.13 -17.33
CA THR A 153 -0.72 -7.86 -17.59
C THR A 153 0.11 -9.11 -17.29
N PHE A 154 0.51 -9.82 -18.34
CA PHE A 154 1.62 -10.77 -18.25
C PHE A 154 2.93 -10.00 -18.20
N ALA A 155 3.58 -9.95 -17.03
CA ALA A 155 4.82 -9.21 -16.83
C ALA A 155 5.67 -9.82 -15.70
N PRO A 156 6.98 -9.49 -15.64
CA PRO A 156 7.78 -9.79 -14.45
C PRO A 156 7.23 -9.02 -13.24
N TYR A 157 6.80 -9.75 -12.22
CA TYR A 157 6.44 -9.22 -10.91
C TYR A 157 7.68 -8.98 -10.06
N GLN A 158 8.63 -9.90 -10.07
CA GLN A 158 9.95 -9.73 -9.49
C GLN A 158 11.00 -10.21 -10.49
N ALA A 159 12.11 -9.50 -10.59
CA ALA A 159 13.25 -9.81 -11.45
C ALA A 159 14.48 -9.08 -10.89
N TYR A 160 15.24 -9.73 -10.00
CA TYR A 160 16.36 -9.08 -9.32
C TYR A 160 17.56 -10.00 -9.13
N LEU A 161 18.71 -9.36 -8.89
CA LEU A 161 19.92 -9.96 -8.37
C LEU A 161 20.18 -9.42 -6.97
N ASP A 162 20.60 -10.31 -6.07
CA ASP A 162 20.91 -10.03 -4.67
C ASP A 162 22.30 -10.60 -4.39
N VAL A 163 23.18 -9.78 -3.82
CA VAL A 163 24.54 -10.18 -3.44
C VAL A 163 24.73 -9.88 -1.96
N ARG A 164 25.22 -10.87 -1.23
CA ARG A 164 25.41 -10.82 0.22
C ARG A 164 26.89 -10.89 0.58
N SER A 165 27.20 -10.43 1.79
CA SER A 165 28.55 -10.53 2.36
C SER A 165 28.84 -11.93 2.91
N ASP A 166 27.81 -12.61 3.43
CA ASP A 166 27.85 -13.97 3.97
C ASP A 166 26.52 -14.68 3.69
N ILE A 167 26.47 -16.00 3.83
CA ILE A 167 25.27 -16.82 3.64
C ILE A 167 24.43 -16.86 4.91
N GLU A 168 25.07 -16.99 6.08
CA GLU A 168 24.40 -17.21 7.37
C GLU A 168 24.12 -15.89 8.09
N ASP A 169 25.10 -14.98 8.12
CA ASP A 169 25.00 -13.72 8.86
C ASP A 169 25.54 -12.53 8.03
N PRO A 170 24.80 -12.08 7.00
CA PRO A 170 25.25 -11.01 6.13
C PRO A 170 25.16 -9.63 6.80
N TRP A 171 26.31 -9.02 7.11
CA TRP A 171 26.40 -7.63 7.55
C TRP A 171 26.11 -6.61 6.43
N LEU A 172 26.22 -7.02 5.17
CA LEU A 172 25.91 -6.25 3.97
C LEU A 172 25.14 -7.11 2.96
N TRP A 173 24.11 -6.52 2.34
CA TRP A 173 23.53 -7.02 1.10
C TRP A 173 23.18 -5.88 0.14
N VAL A 174 23.23 -6.19 -1.17
CA VAL A 174 22.86 -5.29 -2.26
C VAL A 174 21.87 -6.01 -3.16
N ARG A 175 20.74 -5.37 -3.47
CA ARG A 175 19.73 -5.90 -4.38
C ARG A 175 19.41 -4.92 -5.49
N VAL A 176 19.45 -5.37 -6.73
CA VAL A 176 19.16 -4.55 -7.90
C VAL A 176 18.17 -5.25 -8.82
N GLY A 177 17.14 -4.52 -9.23
CA GLY A 177 16.12 -4.98 -10.17
C GLY A 177 14.71 -4.77 -9.64
N ARG A 178 13.75 -5.44 -10.27
CA ARG A 178 12.34 -5.39 -9.91
C ARG A 178 12.07 -6.23 -8.68
N GLN A 179 11.55 -5.63 -7.63
CA GLN A 179 11.44 -6.27 -6.32
C GLN A 179 10.27 -5.71 -5.52
N ARG A 180 9.78 -6.45 -4.53
CA ARG A 180 8.90 -5.90 -3.50
C ARG A 180 9.71 -5.03 -2.55
N VAL A 181 9.14 -3.92 -2.11
CA VAL A 181 9.74 -3.07 -1.08
C VAL A 181 8.66 -2.72 -0.08
N ARG A 182 8.99 -2.89 1.19
CA ARG A 182 8.15 -2.45 2.30
C ARG A 182 9.03 -1.89 3.40
N TRP A 183 8.79 -0.67 3.84
CA TRP A 183 9.46 -0.08 5.00
C TRP A 183 8.45 0.23 6.11
N GLY A 184 8.88 0.19 7.37
CA GLY A 184 8.00 0.34 8.53
C GLY A 184 6.83 -0.65 8.53
N ASP A 185 5.64 -0.14 8.82
CA ASP A 185 4.40 -0.91 8.63
C ASP A 185 3.93 -0.93 7.19
N GLY A 186 4.57 -0.23 6.23
CA GLY A 186 4.11 -0.16 4.83
C GLY A 186 3.19 1.03 4.53
N ARG A 187 3.05 1.98 5.46
CA ARG A 187 2.18 3.15 5.33
C ARG A 187 2.69 4.23 4.37
N LEU A 188 4.00 4.30 4.14
CA LEU A 188 4.62 5.20 3.15
C LEU A 188 5.13 4.46 1.91
N ILE A 189 5.82 3.33 2.14
CA ILE A 189 6.39 2.46 1.11
C ILE A 189 5.95 1.04 1.40
N GLY A 190 5.01 0.55 0.59
CA GLY A 190 4.41 -0.77 0.72
C GLY A 190 4.38 -1.51 -0.61
N ASP A 191 4.17 -2.81 -0.52
CA ASP A 191 4.23 -3.75 -1.64
C ASP A 191 2.85 -4.19 -2.17
N ASP A 192 1.78 -3.73 -1.50
CA ASP A 192 0.35 -3.98 -1.76
C ASP A 192 0.05 -5.29 -2.52
N ASP A 193 -0.05 -6.41 -1.81
CA ASP A 193 -0.37 -7.71 -2.43
C ASP A 193 -1.88 -8.03 -2.45
N TRP A 194 -2.73 -7.14 -1.94
CA TRP A 194 -4.17 -7.34 -1.92
C TRP A 194 -4.78 -7.20 -3.31
N GLY A 195 -4.37 -6.16 -4.04
CA GLY A 195 -4.84 -5.89 -5.39
C GLY A 195 -4.49 -7.01 -6.39
N PRO A 196 -5.20 -7.06 -7.54
CA PRO A 196 -4.91 -8.02 -8.59
C PRO A 196 -3.49 -7.86 -9.13
N ARG A 197 -2.99 -6.61 -9.19
CA ARG A 197 -1.60 -6.30 -9.46
C ARG A 197 -0.98 -5.72 -8.21
N ALA A 198 0.06 -6.39 -7.72
CA ALA A 198 0.87 -5.83 -6.65
C ALA A 198 1.79 -4.72 -7.16
N ALA A 199 2.39 -3.96 -6.23
CA ALA A 199 3.21 -2.78 -6.54
C ALA A 199 4.71 -3.07 -6.37
N PRO A 200 5.40 -3.69 -7.34
CA PRO A 200 6.84 -3.85 -7.29
C PRO A 200 7.55 -2.54 -7.64
N PHE A 201 8.79 -2.42 -7.17
CA PHE A 201 9.69 -1.31 -7.45
C PHE A 201 10.82 -1.78 -8.36
N ASP A 202 11.14 -0.98 -9.37
CA ASP A 202 12.41 -1.07 -10.08
C ASP A 202 13.44 -0.26 -9.29
N ALA A 203 14.22 -0.96 -8.44
CA ALA A 203 15.06 -0.33 -7.42
C ALA A 203 16.45 -0.94 -7.29
N ALA A 204 17.38 -0.13 -6.80
CA ALA A 204 18.63 -0.56 -6.19
C ALA A 204 18.56 -0.28 -4.69
N ARG A 205 18.83 -1.31 -3.89
CA ARG A 205 18.81 -1.27 -2.43
C ARG A 205 20.14 -1.78 -1.88
N MET A 206 20.57 -1.19 -0.77
CA MET A 206 21.77 -1.59 -0.06
C MET A 206 21.51 -1.51 1.43
N HIS A 207 21.89 -2.55 2.15
CA HIS A 207 21.66 -2.66 3.59
C HIS A 207 22.95 -2.95 4.33
N PHE A 208 23.06 -2.38 5.52
CA PHE A 208 24.14 -2.61 6.45
C PHE A 208 23.59 -2.97 7.82
N SER A 209 24.16 -4.00 8.44
CA SER A 209 23.88 -4.37 9.83
C SER A 209 25.10 -4.09 10.70
N PHE A 210 24.88 -3.34 11.78
CA PHE A 210 25.88 -2.91 12.76
C PHE A 210 25.42 -3.30 14.17
N GLY A 211 25.39 -4.61 14.45
CA GLY A 211 24.87 -5.14 15.72
C GLY A 211 23.35 -4.94 15.80
N ASP A 212 22.89 -4.07 16.70
CA ASP A 212 21.47 -3.79 16.91
C ASP A 212 20.92 -2.68 15.99
N VAL A 213 21.76 -2.11 15.12
CA VAL A 213 21.41 -1.06 14.17
C VAL A 213 21.44 -1.61 12.75
N ASP A 214 20.32 -1.48 12.04
CA ASP A 214 20.20 -1.77 10.61
C ASP A 214 20.05 -0.44 9.85
N VAL A 215 20.77 -0.26 8.74
CA VAL A 215 20.67 0.91 7.87
C VAL A 215 20.42 0.46 6.45
N GLU A 216 19.45 1.07 5.79
CA GLU A 216 19.13 0.76 4.40
C GLU A 216 19.07 2.03 3.53
N LEU A 217 19.64 1.91 2.34
CA LEU A 217 19.60 2.90 1.27
C LEU A 217 18.78 2.36 0.11
N MET A 218 17.98 3.21 -0.51
CA MET A 218 17.21 2.89 -1.71
C MET A 218 17.29 4.00 -2.73
N GLY A 219 17.43 3.63 -4.01
CA GLY A 219 17.07 4.44 -5.16
C GLY A 219 16.13 3.66 -6.05
N ALA A 220 14.97 4.22 -6.37
CA ALA A 220 13.93 3.59 -7.18
C ALA A 220 13.47 4.51 -8.32
N MET A 221 13.19 3.92 -9.48
CA MET A 221 12.52 4.59 -10.59
C MET A 221 11.02 4.36 -10.46
N LEU A 222 10.26 5.43 -10.27
CA LEU A 222 8.79 5.39 -10.18
C LEU A 222 8.12 5.66 -11.53
N ALA A 223 8.79 6.44 -12.39
CA ALA A 223 8.42 6.62 -13.78
C ALA A 223 9.70 6.84 -14.60
N PHE A 224 9.82 6.17 -15.74
CA PHE A 224 10.99 6.31 -16.60
C PHE A 224 11.00 7.66 -17.32
N PRO A 225 12.20 8.21 -17.63
CA PRO A 225 12.33 9.37 -18.51
C PRO A 225 11.71 9.04 -19.88
N GLY A 226 11.09 10.03 -20.51
CA GLY A 226 10.55 9.85 -21.86
C GLY A 226 9.91 11.10 -22.41
N ALA A 227 9.46 11.04 -23.66
CA ALA A 227 8.59 12.03 -24.27
C ALA A 227 7.16 11.47 -24.23
N ILE A 228 6.42 11.75 -23.16
CA ILE A 228 4.96 11.67 -23.23
C ILE A 228 4.53 13.12 -23.22
N PRO A 229 3.86 13.61 -24.28
CA PRO A 229 3.35 14.96 -24.26
C PRO A 229 2.51 15.13 -22.99
N PRO A 230 2.65 16.25 -22.26
CA PRO A 230 1.70 16.59 -21.22
C PRO A 230 0.33 16.48 -21.87
N ARG A 231 -0.61 15.75 -21.26
CA ARG A 231 -2.01 15.88 -21.67
C ARG A 231 -2.40 17.30 -21.28
N LEU A 232 -2.26 18.19 -22.25
CA LEU A 232 -2.68 19.58 -22.21
C LEU A 232 -4.17 19.64 -21.84
N GLY A 233 -4.59 20.72 -21.20
CA GLY A 233 -5.96 20.91 -20.75
C GLY A 233 -6.94 20.83 -21.93
N SER A 234 -8.21 20.51 -21.65
CA SER A 234 -9.24 20.29 -22.68
C SER A 234 -9.40 21.44 -23.69
N ALA A 235 -9.04 22.68 -23.32
CA ALA A 235 -9.03 23.83 -24.21
C ALA A 235 -7.92 23.77 -25.27
N GLU A 236 -6.74 23.27 -24.90
CA GLU A 236 -5.57 23.10 -25.78
C GLU A 236 -5.69 21.85 -26.65
N LEU A 237 -6.43 20.82 -26.21
CA LEU A 237 -6.83 19.68 -27.05
C LEU A 237 -7.70 20.13 -28.25
N GLN A 238 -8.50 21.18 -28.10
CA GLN A 238 -9.31 21.72 -29.21
C GLN A 238 -8.46 22.54 -30.19
N GLN A 239 -7.34 23.12 -29.74
CA GLN A 239 -6.42 23.91 -30.57
C GLN A 239 -5.35 23.04 -31.23
N ALA A 240 -4.76 22.08 -30.52
CA ALA A 240 -3.72 21.19 -31.02
C ALA A 240 -4.23 20.14 -32.05
N VAL A 241 -5.54 19.89 -32.11
CA VAL A 241 -6.15 19.06 -33.17
C VAL A 241 -6.36 19.86 -34.47
N ASN A 242 -6.21 21.20 -34.44
CA ASN A 242 -6.46 22.07 -35.58
C ASN A 242 -5.21 22.71 -36.20
N GLU A 243 -4.03 22.57 -35.58
CA GLU A 243 -2.76 23.07 -36.11
C GLU A 243 -1.81 21.89 -36.40
N GLU A 244 -1.29 21.81 -37.63
CA GLU A 244 -0.32 20.82 -38.10
C GLU A 244 1.07 20.92 -37.43
N ASP A 245 1.17 21.56 -36.25
CA ASP A 245 2.44 21.79 -35.56
C ASP A 245 2.77 20.63 -34.61
N GLU A 246 4.02 20.15 -34.75
CA GLU A 246 4.63 19.04 -34.01
C GLU A 246 4.24 18.98 -32.53
N PRO A 247 3.89 17.80 -31.98
CA PRO A 247 3.57 17.68 -30.56
C PRO A 247 4.75 18.16 -29.73
N VAL A 248 4.51 19.10 -28.81
CA VAL A 248 5.48 19.54 -27.81
C VAL A 248 5.85 18.33 -26.95
N ASN A 249 6.93 17.66 -27.33
CA ASN A 249 7.55 16.61 -26.54
C ASN A 249 8.17 17.28 -25.32
N ALA A 250 7.42 17.36 -24.22
CA ALA A 250 8.03 17.71 -22.94
C ALA A 250 8.96 16.57 -22.55
N GLU A 251 10.26 16.78 -22.77
CA GLU A 251 11.29 15.92 -22.23
C GLU A 251 11.36 16.13 -20.72
N GLY A 252 11.44 15.03 -19.97
CA GLY A 252 12.02 15.12 -18.65
C GLY A 252 12.34 13.78 -18.03
N THR A 253 12.88 13.86 -16.83
CA THR A 253 13.65 12.78 -16.21
C THR A 253 12.77 11.67 -15.62
N GLY A 254 11.45 11.82 -15.68
CA GLY A 254 10.50 10.91 -15.03
C GLY A 254 10.39 11.18 -13.53
N ALA A 255 10.13 10.14 -12.76
CA ALA A 255 10.00 10.23 -11.30
C ALA A 255 10.94 9.25 -10.60
N GLN A 256 11.70 9.75 -9.63
CA GLN A 256 12.63 8.98 -8.82
C GLN A 256 12.28 9.10 -7.35
N LEU A 257 12.58 8.05 -6.59
CA LEU A 257 12.47 8.00 -5.15
C LEU A 257 13.80 7.57 -4.55
N TYR A 258 14.34 8.38 -3.65
CA TYR A 258 15.51 8.05 -2.86
C TYR A 258 15.11 7.92 -1.41
N GLY A 259 15.70 6.95 -0.72
CA GLY A 259 15.39 6.69 0.68
C GLY A 259 16.62 6.31 1.48
N LEU A 260 16.61 6.71 2.74
CA LEU A 260 17.51 6.26 3.79
C LEU A 260 16.64 5.89 4.99
N MET A 261 16.80 4.70 5.51
CA MET A 261 16.13 4.25 6.73
C MET A 261 17.19 3.72 7.69
N ALA A 262 17.03 4.03 8.97
CA ALA A 262 17.82 3.49 10.06
C ALA A 262 16.88 2.93 11.12
N GLN A 263 17.10 1.67 11.50
CA GLN A 263 16.35 0.97 12.52
C GLN A 263 17.29 0.58 13.65
N TYR A 264 16.88 0.80 14.89
CA TYR A 264 17.61 0.40 16.10
C TYR A 264 16.71 -0.43 17.01
N ARG A 265 17.17 -1.61 17.43
CA ARG A 265 16.44 -2.45 18.40
C ARG A 265 17.16 -2.45 19.74
N LEU A 266 16.62 -1.71 20.72
CA LEU A 266 17.18 -1.67 22.07
C LEU A 266 16.92 -3.00 22.81
N PHE A 267 15.72 -3.55 22.63
CA PHE A 267 15.28 -4.84 23.19
C PHE A 267 14.27 -5.49 22.23
N PRO A 268 13.93 -6.79 22.36
CA PRO A 268 12.83 -7.39 21.59
C PRO A 268 11.50 -6.64 21.73
N VAL A 269 11.34 -5.91 22.83
CA VAL A 269 10.12 -5.18 23.19
C VAL A 269 10.09 -3.73 22.70
N LEU A 270 11.20 -3.18 22.21
CA LEU A 270 11.30 -1.77 21.85
C LEU A 270 12.32 -1.54 20.73
N GLY A 271 11.79 -1.19 19.57
CA GLY A 271 12.52 -0.73 18.39
C GLY A 271 12.16 0.70 18.02
N PHE A 272 13.12 1.36 17.38
CA PHE A 272 13.01 2.69 16.81
C PHE A 272 13.38 2.62 15.33
N GLU A 273 12.69 3.39 14.51
CA GLU A 273 12.99 3.53 13.09
C GLU A 273 12.86 5.00 12.70
N VAL A 274 13.77 5.47 11.86
CA VAL A 274 13.72 6.80 11.26
C VAL A 274 13.96 6.63 9.78
N THR A 275 13.08 7.23 8.98
CA THR A 275 13.11 7.14 7.53
C THR A 275 13.12 8.53 6.91
N GLY A 276 14.02 8.77 5.97
CA GLY A 276 14.06 9.96 5.13
C GLY A 276 13.83 9.57 3.67
N LEU A 277 12.83 10.17 3.03
CA LEU A 277 12.48 9.96 1.62
C LEU A 277 12.61 11.27 0.85
N ALA A 278 13.11 11.20 -0.39
CA ALA A 278 13.11 12.29 -1.36
C ALA A 278 12.48 11.80 -2.67
N ARG A 279 11.31 12.36 -3.03
CA ARG A 279 10.63 12.10 -4.29
C ARG A 279 10.85 13.29 -5.22
N ILE A 280 11.50 13.04 -6.35
CA ILE A 280 11.75 14.02 -7.41
C ILE A 280 10.91 13.60 -8.62
N ALA A 281 9.93 14.41 -8.99
CA ALA A 281 8.99 14.09 -10.06
C ALA A 281 9.00 15.20 -11.12
N ARG A 282 9.33 14.84 -12.37
CA ARG A 282 9.44 15.72 -13.54
C ARG A 282 8.71 15.09 -14.72
N GLU A 283 7.98 15.89 -15.48
CA GLU A 283 7.22 15.36 -16.62
C GLU A 283 8.12 14.68 -17.65
N PRO A 284 7.62 13.66 -18.37
CA PRO A 284 6.33 13.00 -18.13
C PRO A 284 6.34 12.14 -16.86
N VAL A 285 5.23 12.14 -16.11
CA VAL A 285 5.04 11.31 -14.91
C VAL A 285 3.69 10.59 -14.93
N SER A 286 3.59 9.53 -14.13
CA SER A 286 2.31 8.84 -13.87
C SER A 286 1.25 9.80 -13.34
N SER A 287 -0.01 9.60 -13.76
CA SER A 287 -1.17 10.36 -13.24
C SER A 287 -1.38 10.20 -11.73
N ARG A 288 -0.73 9.19 -11.11
CA ARG A 288 -0.77 8.92 -9.67
C ARG A 288 0.29 9.70 -8.87
N LEU A 289 1.29 10.32 -9.51
CA LEU A 289 2.38 11.01 -8.82
C LEU A 289 2.25 12.52 -8.93
N THR A 290 2.40 13.21 -7.80
CA THR A 290 2.45 14.67 -7.77
C THR A 290 3.82 15.16 -8.25
N ARG A 291 3.82 16.12 -9.18
CA ARG A 291 5.03 16.77 -9.68
C ARG A 291 5.65 17.66 -8.59
N GLY A 292 6.98 17.67 -8.51
CA GLY A 292 7.70 18.51 -7.56
C GLY A 292 8.88 17.82 -6.89
N ASP A 293 9.40 18.48 -5.87
CA ASP A 293 10.47 18.02 -4.99
C ASP A 293 9.90 17.89 -3.59
N THR A 294 9.58 16.65 -3.20
CA THR A 294 8.94 16.35 -1.91
C THR A 294 9.90 15.55 -1.05
N TYR A 295 10.11 15.99 0.18
CA TYR A 295 10.90 15.31 1.19
C TYR A 295 9.98 14.87 2.32
N THR A 296 10.09 13.61 2.74
CA THR A 296 9.33 13.07 3.88
C THR A 296 10.31 12.60 4.94
N ILE A 297 10.10 13.04 6.18
CA ILE A 297 10.80 12.52 7.36
C ILE A 297 9.77 11.77 8.19
N ASP A 298 10.06 10.52 8.50
CA ASP A 298 9.22 9.62 9.26
C ASP A 298 9.98 9.05 10.47
N GLY A 299 9.25 8.85 11.57
CA GLY A 299 9.76 8.24 12.78
C GLY A 299 8.75 7.25 13.35
N ARG A 300 9.23 6.07 13.75
CA ARG A 300 8.40 4.98 14.25
C ARG A 300 8.98 4.36 15.51
N ILE A 301 8.10 4.04 16.46
CA ILE A 301 8.40 3.25 17.66
C ILE A 301 7.52 2.02 17.62
N PHE A 302 8.11 0.85 17.81
CA PHE A 302 7.39 -0.43 17.72
C PHE A 302 7.93 -1.44 18.72
N GLY A 303 7.17 -2.50 18.97
CA GLY A 303 7.58 -3.55 19.88
C GLY A 303 6.61 -4.71 19.94
N ASP A 304 7.12 -5.85 20.40
CA ASP A 304 6.32 -7.00 20.77
C ASP A 304 6.74 -7.53 22.13
N HIS A 305 5.77 -7.73 23.02
CA HIS A 305 6.02 -8.38 24.30
C HIS A 305 4.81 -9.15 24.80
N ARG A 306 5.00 -10.46 25.04
CA ARG A 306 4.01 -11.34 25.69
C ARG A 306 2.63 -11.30 25.01
N GLY A 307 2.62 -11.31 23.68
CA GLY A 307 1.40 -11.27 22.88
C GLY A 307 0.82 -9.87 22.70
N VAL A 308 1.43 -8.82 23.26
CA VAL A 308 1.08 -7.44 22.93
C VAL A 308 2.04 -6.93 21.87
N SER A 309 1.51 -6.58 20.70
CA SER A 309 2.27 -5.93 19.63
C SER A 309 1.79 -4.48 19.49
N TYR A 310 2.70 -3.55 19.21
CA TYR A 310 2.33 -2.15 19.00
C TYR A 310 3.26 -1.43 18.04
N ALA A 311 2.74 -0.39 17.39
CA ALA A 311 3.52 0.55 16.61
C ALA A 311 2.88 1.94 16.66
N VAL A 312 3.70 2.98 16.69
CA VAL A 312 3.31 4.38 16.49
C VAL A 312 4.27 4.99 15.49
N GLU A 313 3.73 5.60 14.44
CA GLU A 313 4.45 6.17 13.29
C GLU A 313 3.99 7.62 13.08
N GLY A 314 4.91 8.49 12.69
CA GLY A 314 4.63 9.90 12.44
C GLY A 314 5.53 10.45 11.35
N ALA A 315 4.90 11.08 10.35
CA ALA A 315 5.57 11.56 9.15
C ALA A 315 5.28 13.04 8.90
N TYR A 316 6.28 13.76 8.41
CA TYR A 316 6.17 15.15 8.00
C TYR A 316 6.71 15.32 6.58
N GLN A 317 5.95 16.00 5.73
CA GLN A 317 6.33 16.30 4.34
C GLN A 317 6.61 17.77 4.15
N LEU A 318 7.69 18.06 3.45
CA LEU A 318 8.14 19.39 3.10
C LEU A 318 8.66 19.44 1.66
N GLY A 319 8.88 20.66 1.15
CA GLY A 319 9.42 20.88 -0.18
C GLY A 319 8.48 21.70 -1.03
N ARG A 320 8.37 21.37 -2.32
CA ARG A 320 7.49 22.10 -3.25
C ARG A 320 6.79 21.15 -4.21
N VAL A 321 5.53 21.42 -4.47
CA VAL A 321 4.75 20.76 -5.51
C VAL A 321 4.52 21.72 -6.67
N ALA A 322 4.59 21.19 -7.88
CA ALA A 322 4.35 21.96 -9.10
C ALA A 322 2.86 21.93 -9.44
N GLY A 323 2.19 23.07 -9.26
CA GLY A 323 0.86 23.35 -9.80
C GLY A 323 0.95 23.95 -11.21
N PHE A 324 -0.18 24.03 -11.91
CA PHE A 324 -0.25 24.81 -13.15
C PHE A 324 -0.22 26.30 -12.80
N GLY A 325 0.71 27.06 -13.38
CA GLY A 325 0.87 28.51 -13.14
C GLY A 325 1.76 28.92 -11.96
N ALA A 326 1.98 28.06 -10.94
CA ALA A 326 2.90 28.33 -9.84
C ALA A 326 3.32 27.06 -9.06
N ASN A 327 4.46 27.14 -8.37
CA ASN A 327 4.85 26.15 -7.35
C ASN A 327 4.18 26.52 -6.01
N ARG A 328 3.73 25.51 -5.26
CA ARG A 328 3.25 25.65 -3.88
C ARG A 328 4.27 25.03 -2.93
N ASP A 329 4.54 25.69 -1.81
CA ASP A 329 5.31 25.07 -0.74
C ASP A 329 4.49 23.93 -0.12
N LEU A 330 5.14 22.85 0.29
CA LEU A 330 4.49 21.69 0.90
C LEU A 330 4.78 21.67 2.40
N SER A 331 3.75 21.41 3.19
CA SER A 331 3.84 21.30 4.65
C SER A 331 2.70 20.43 5.16
N ALA A 332 2.92 19.13 5.23
CA ALA A 332 1.89 18.16 5.57
C ALA A 332 2.35 17.22 6.69
N PHE A 333 1.42 16.82 7.56
CA PHE A 333 1.71 15.98 8.72
C PHE A 333 0.74 14.82 8.80
N ALA A 334 1.25 13.65 9.18
CA ALA A 334 0.44 12.50 9.49
C ALA A 334 1.00 11.72 10.68
N MET A 335 0.12 11.01 11.38
CA MET A 335 0.47 10.08 12.44
C MET A 335 -0.47 8.90 12.45
N ALA A 336 0.02 7.73 12.84
CA ALA A 336 -0.78 6.53 13.00
C ALA A 336 -0.27 5.70 14.18
N GLY A 337 -1.17 4.92 14.77
CA GLY A 337 -0.83 4.02 15.85
C GLY A 337 -1.71 2.78 15.83
N ARG A 338 -1.14 1.67 16.29
CA ARG A 338 -1.84 0.41 16.49
C ARG A 338 -1.32 -0.31 17.72
N VAL A 339 -2.20 -1.08 18.33
CA VAL A 339 -1.88 -2.04 19.37
C VAL A 339 -2.75 -3.27 19.18
N SER A 340 -2.17 -4.46 19.31
CA SER A 340 -2.92 -5.71 19.37
C SER A 340 -2.52 -6.52 20.59
N TRP A 341 -3.46 -7.33 21.09
CA TRP A 341 -3.23 -8.24 22.21
C TRP A 341 -3.75 -9.64 21.88
N LEU A 342 -2.82 -10.55 21.61
CA LEU A 342 -3.07 -11.98 21.47
C LEU A 342 -3.13 -12.65 22.85
N THR A 343 -4.27 -13.26 23.12
CA THR A 343 -4.54 -13.92 24.41
C THR A 343 -4.18 -15.41 24.37
N ALA A 344 -3.91 -15.97 25.55
CA ALA A 344 -3.77 -17.42 25.74
C ALA A 344 -5.12 -18.11 26.07
N LEU A 345 -6.25 -17.44 25.82
CA LEU A 345 -7.59 -17.98 26.06
C LEU A 345 -7.92 -19.07 25.02
N PRO A 346 -8.94 -19.92 25.25
CA PRO A 346 -9.50 -20.75 24.20
C PRO A 346 -9.83 -19.90 22.96
N TRP A 347 -9.51 -20.42 21.78
CA TRP A 347 -9.59 -19.75 20.49
C TRP A 347 -8.57 -18.63 20.22
N SER A 348 -7.58 -18.44 21.09
CA SER A 348 -6.46 -17.50 20.86
C SER A 348 -6.95 -16.13 20.38
N PHE A 349 -7.91 -15.53 21.10
CA PHE A 349 -8.47 -14.24 20.73
C PHE A 349 -7.39 -13.18 20.60
N GLU A 350 -7.47 -12.36 19.56
CA GLU A 350 -6.67 -11.16 19.39
C GLU A 350 -7.58 -9.94 19.39
N PHE A 351 -7.25 -8.96 20.23
CA PHE A 351 -7.96 -7.68 20.29
C PHE A 351 -7.08 -6.59 19.71
N GLY A 352 -7.55 -5.91 18.67
CA GLY A 352 -6.85 -4.82 18.00
C GLY A 352 -7.50 -3.47 18.26
N ALA A 353 -6.67 -2.43 18.31
CA ALA A 353 -7.09 -1.03 18.25
C ALA A 353 -6.12 -0.24 17.38
N ARG A 354 -6.66 0.67 16.58
CA ARG A 354 -5.89 1.52 15.66
C ARG A 354 -6.45 2.93 15.59
N GLY A 355 -5.60 3.87 15.21
CA GLY A 355 -6.00 5.22 14.87
C GLY A 355 -5.00 5.88 13.94
N ALA A 356 -5.49 6.77 13.09
CA ALA A 356 -4.65 7.52 12.17
C ALA A 356 -5.18 8.94 11.98
N TYR A 357 -4.26 9.86 11.71
CA TYR A 357 -4.52 11.23 11.32
C TYR A 357 -3.62 11.57 10.13
N ALA A 358 -4.15 12.25 9.13
CA ALA A 358 -3.38 12.83 8.04
C ALA A 358 -3.96 14.19 7.68
N SER A 359 -3.12 15.22 7.59
CA SER A 359 -3.58 16.57 7.28
C SER A 359 -4.25 16.65 5.91
N GLY A 360 -5.29 17.48 5.82
CA GLY A 360 -5.89 17.94 4.57
C GLY A 360 -5.47 19.38 4.27
N ASP A 361 -5.79 19.85 3.07
CA ASP A 361 -5.56 21.22 2.62
C ASP A 361 -6.69 22.15 3.09
N ASP A 362 -6.35 23.14 3.91
CA ASP A 362 -7.32 24.11 4.44
C ASP A 362 -7.58 25.30 3.49
N SER A 363 -6.90 25.31 2.34
CA SER A 363 -6.97 26.39 1.36
C SER A 363 -7.89 26.10 0.17
N ALA A 364 -8.61 24.97 0.20
CA ALA A 364 -9.41 24.47 -0.93
C ALA A 364 -8.62 24.44 -2.26
N GLY A 365 -7.31 24.13 -2.19
CA GLY A 365 -6.43 24.10 -3.35
C GLY A 365 -5.95 25.47 -3.86
N GLN A 366 -6.15 26.56 -3.10
CA GLN A 366 -5.87 27.94 -3.54
C GLN A 366 -4.72 28.65 -2.80
N GLY A 367 -4.18 28.04 -1.75
CA GLY A 367 -3.13 28.63 -0.94
C GLY A 367 -1.73 28.49 -1.54
N PRO A 368 -0.79 29.41 -1.21
CA PRO A 368 0.61 29.28 -1.61
C PRO A 368 1.31 28.06 -0.96
N GLU A 369 0.71 27.53 0.09
CA GLU A 369 1.11 26.31 0.78
C GLU A 369 0.06 25.22 0.54
N LEU A 370 0.50 23.99 0.34
CA LEU A 370 -0.33 22.78 0.30
C LEU A 370 -0.10 21.97 1.58
N LYS A 371 -1.20 21.59 2.25
CA LYS A 371 -1.11 20.85 3.52
C LYS A 371 -1.65 19.42 3.48
N ARG A 372 -2.17 18.96 2.34
CA ARG A 372 -2.68 17.59 2.20
C ARG A 372 -1.53 16.59 2.15
N PHE A 373 -1.55 15.63 3.07
CA PHE A 373 -0.54 14.59 3.17
C PHE A 373 -0.68 13.56 2.04
N ASP A 374 0.44 13.13 1.46
CA ASP A 374 0.52 12.12 0.41
C ASP A 374 1.27 10.89 0.95
N PRO A 375 0.61 9.72 1.14
CA PRO A 375 1.25 8.51 1.63
C PRO A 375 2.18 7.85 0.60
N ILE A 376 2.44 8.49 -0.54
CA ILE A 376 3.41 8.11 -1.57
C ILE A 376 3.01 6.83 -2.30
N LEU A 377 3.34 5.66 -1.75
CA LEU A 377 3.12 4.34 -2.34
C LEU A 377 2.79 3.33 -1.22
N PRO A 378 1.64 3.50 -0.53
CA PRO A 378 1.31 2.71 0.64
C PRO A 378 0.85 1.29 0.29
N THR A 379 0.97 0.36 1.24
CA THR A 379 0.11 -0.82 1.29
C THR A 379 -1.30 -0.37 1.66
N THR A 380 -2.27 -0.71 0.82
CA THR A 380 -3.61 -0.10 0.85
C THR A 380 -4.54 -0.82 1.82
N HIS A 381 -4.73 -2.13 1.64
CA HIS A 381 -5.74 -2.92 2.35
C HIS A 381 -5.46 -3.17 3.83
N GLU A 382 -4.20 -3.21 4.23
CA GLU A 382 -3.80 -3.67 5.57
C GLU A 382 -4.01 -2.62 6.67
N HIS A 383 -4.07 -1.34 6.30
CA HIS A 383 -4.02 -0.23 7.25
C HIS A 383 -5.34 0.49 7.45
N HIS A 384 -6.36 0.09 6.71
CA HIS A 384 -7.68 0.69 6.65
C HIS A 384 -8.75 -0.38 6.83
N GLY A 385 -10.02 0.01 6.82
CA GLY A 385 -11.12 -0.95 6.76
C GLY A 385 -11.06 -1.78 5.47
N MET A 386 -11.69 -2.95 5.51
CA MET A 386 -11.65 -3.94 4.43
C MET A 386 -12.19 -3.40 3.11
N MET A 387 -13.06 -2.40 3.16
CA MET A 387 -13.70 -1.84 1.98
C MET A 387 -12.78 -0.93 1.16
N ASP A 388 -11.56 -0.62 1.62
CA ASP A 388 -10.54 0.21 0.94
C ASP A 388 -11.02 1.65 0.61
N LEU A 389 -12.02 2.15 1.35
CA LEU A 389 -12.76 3.36 1.00
C LEU A 389 -12.00 4.66 1.31
N TYR A 390 -10.93 4.62 2.09
CA TYR A 390 -10.18 5.82 2.52
C TYR A 390 -8.68 5.51 2.62
N GLY A 391 -7.86 6.46 2.20
CA GLY A 391 -6.41 6.40 2.32
C GLY A 391 -5.88 7.33 3.40
N TRP A 392 -4.61 7.18 3.78
CA TRP A 392 -3.92 8.02 4.76
C TRP A 392 -3.63 9.43 4.19
N SER A 393 -4.67 10.19 3.85
CA SER A 393 -4.63 11.55 3.30
C SER A 393 -5.94 12.25 3.64
N ASN A 394 -5.88 13.45 4.23
CA ASN A 394 -7.05 14.16 4.74
C ASN A 394 -7.95 13.27 5.63
N LEU A 395 -7.37 12.59 6.61
CA LEU A 395 -7.99 11.49 7.34
C LEU A 395 -8.00 11.72 8.85
N ILE A 396 -9.09 11.32 9.49
CA ILE A 396 -9.22 11.02 10.92
C ILE A 396 -9.81 9.60 11.01
N GLU A 397 -9.08 8.66 11.58
CA GLU A 397 -9.46 7.26 11.71
C GLU A 397 -9.37 6.81 13.16
N GLY A 398 -10.35 6.04 13.61
CA GLY A 398 -10.28 5.30 14.86
C GLY A 398 -11.04 3.98 14.73
N GLY A 399 -10.40 2.87 15.03
CA GLY A 399 -10.99 1.54 14.84
C GLY A 399 -10.55 0.54 15.88
N ALA A 400 -11.34 -0.53 16.00
CA ALA A 400 -11.04 -1.67 16.84
C ALA A 400 -11.57 -2.95 16.20
N ASP A 401 -10.93 -4.05 16.49
CA ASP A 401 -11.26 -5.35 15.95
C ASP A 401 -11.01 -6.47 16.95
N VAL A 402 -11.67 -7.59 16.71
CA VAL A 402 -11.43 -8.84 17.41
C VAL A 402 -11.30 -9.95 16.39
N SER A 403 -10.28 -10.79 16.55
CA SER A 403 -10.15 -12.03 15.82
C SER A 403 -10.10 -13.24 16.75
N ALA A 404 -10.54 -14.38 16.24
CA ALA A 404 -10.58 -15.65 16.97
C ALA A 404 -10.28 -16.82 16.06
N ARG A 405 -9.67 -17.86 16.63
CA ARG A 405 -9.37 -19.14 15.99
C ARG A 405 -10.20 -20.27 16.62
N PRO A 406 -11.48 -20.41 16.27
CA PRO A 406 -12.34 -21.46 16.81
C PRO A 406 -11.86 -22.87 16.45
N HIS A 407 -11.08 -22.99 15.37
CA HIS A 407 -10.40 -24.20 14.92
C HIS A 407 -9.01 -23.83 14.37
N GLU A 408 -8.05 -24.77 14.32
CA GLU A 408 -6.69 -24.48 13.83
C GLU A 408 -6.64 -24.01 12.37
N MET A 409 -7.64 -24.42 11.58
CA MET A 409 -7.80 -24.07 10.16
C MET A 409 -8.64 -22.81 9.94
N VAL A 410 -9.32 -22.28 10.96
CA VAL A 410 -10.33 -21.22 10.80
C VAL A 410 -9.93 -19.99 11.59
N LEU A 411 -9.88 -18.84 10.92
CA LEU A 411 -9.71 -17.53 11.53
C LEU A 411 -10.93 -16.68 11.20
N THR A 412 -11.55 -16.10 12.22
CA THR A 412 -12.69 -15.18 12.07
C THR A 412 -12.34 -13.83 12.64
N SER A 413 -12.76 -12.74 11.99
CA SER A 413 -12.58 -11.38 12.50
C SER A 413 -13.86 -10.55 12.38
N LEU A 414 -14.01 -9.60 13.30
CA LEU A 414 -15.03 -8.56 13.29
C LEU A 414 -14.36 -7.24 13.65
N GLY A 415 -14.59 -6.21 12.84
CA GLY A 415 -14.01 -4.88 13.00
C GLY A 415 -15.05 -3.77 12.94
N TYR A 416 -14.74 -2.65 13.59
CA TYR A 416 -15.45 -1.39 13.47
C TYR A 416 -14.46 -0.26 13.26
N THR A 417 -14.79 0.67 12.35
CA THR A 417 -13.96 1.84 12.06
C THR A 417 -14.83 3.10 11.96
N PHE A 418 -14.47 4.14 12.70
CA PHE A 418 -14.91 5.50 12.45
C PHE A 418 -13.95 6.19 11.48
N VAL A 419 -14.51 6.93 10.53
CA VAL A 419 -13.74 7.63 9.50
C VAL A 419 -14.26 9.06 9.36
N GLY A 420 -13.34 10.01 9.33
CA GLY A 420 -13.63 11.41 9.05
C GLY A 420 -12.52 12.13 8.30
N LEU A 421 -12.80 13.38 7.91
CA LEU A 421 -11.87 14.26 7.21
C LEU A 421 -11.15 15.19 8.18
N ALA A 422 -9.84 15.33 8.01
CA ALA A 422 -9.05 16.34 8.71
C ALA A 422 -9.36 17.76 8.24
N GLN A 423 -9.88 17.93 7.03
CA GLN A 423 -10.44 19.16 6.46
C GLN A 423 -11.73 18.81 5.69
N PRO A 424 -12.92 19.16 6.22
CA PRO A 424 -14.23 18.83 5.62
C PRO A 424 -14.42 19.21 4.16
N GLY A 425 -13.90 20.37 3.75
CA GLY A 425 -14.03 20.88 2.38
C GLY A 425 -13.02 20.30 1.40
N ASP A 426 -12.00 19.59 1.90
CA ASP A 426 -10.93 19.01 1.09
C ASP A 426 -11.30 17.60 0.60
N ARG A 427 -10.53 17.09 -0.35
CA ARG A 427 -10.76 15.82 -1.05
C ARG A 427 -10.80 14.62 -0.13
N TRP A 428 -11.75 13.73 -0.42
CA TRP A 428 -11.72 12.34 -0.01
C TRP A 428 -11.02 11.48 -1.08
N SER A 429 -10.00 10.72 -0.67
CA SER A 429 -9.33 9.71 -1.51
C SER A 429 -9.47 8.32 -0.91
N THR A 430 -9.60 7.29 -1.75
CA THR A 430 -9.62 5.88 -1.33
C THR A 430 -8.23 5.40 -0.88
N ALA A 431 -8.14 4.17 -0.36
CA ALA A 431 -6.86 3.55 0.02
C ALA A 431 -5.89 3.46 -1.17
N ASN A 432 -6.42 3.26 -2.38
CA ASN A 432 -5.67 3.28 -3.65
C ASN A 432 -5.40 4.70 -4.19
N LEU A 433 -5.63 5.72 -3.36
CA LEU A 433 -5.43 7.14 -3.67
C LEU A 433 -6.31 7.67 -4.82
N VAL A 434 -7.35 6.93 -5.20
CA VAL A 434 -8.33 7.38 -6.19
C VAL A 434 -9.17 8.50 -5.58
N PRO A 435 -9.27 9.67 -6.25
CA PRO A 435 -10.15 10.74 -5.79
C PRO A 435 -11.62 10.32 -5.87
N VAL A 436 -12.31 10.34 -4.74
CA VAL A 436 -13.77 10.15 -4.66
C VAL A 436 -14.46 11.45 -5.06
N GLY A 437 -14.03 12.56 -4.45
CA GLY A 437 -14.52 13.90 -4.70
C GLY A 437 -14.24 14.86 -3.55
N ALA A 438 -14.85 16.05 -3.61
CA ALA A 438 -14.86 17.03 -2.54
C ALA A 438 -16.14 17.85 -2.59
N ALA A 439 -16.52 18.43 -1.45
CA ALA A 439 -17.59 19.39 -1.32
C ALA A 439 -17.04 20.61 -0.55
N PRO A 440 -16.57 21.68 -1.23
CA PRO A 440 -15.84 22.78 -0.57
C PRO A 440 -16.62 23.47 0.57
N ASP A 441 -17.94 23.52 0.45
CA ASP A 441 -18.84 24.11 1.47
C ASP A 441 -19.26 23.10 2.56
N ASN A 442 -18.72 21.87 2.55
CA ASN A 442 -18.99 20.89 3.59
C ASN A 442 -18.30 21.29 4.90
N GLU A 443 -19.08 21.35 5.98
CA GLU A 443 -18.58 21.61 7.33
C GLU A 443 -18.46 20.33 8.18
N SER A 444 -19.05 19.22 7.73
CA SER A 444 -19.04 17.96 8.47
C SER A 444 -17.77 17.15 8.22
N ARG A 445 -17.09 16.79 9.31
CA ARG A 445 -15.91 15.91 9.25
C ARG A 445 -16.28 14.45 9.05
N ILE A 446 -17.52 14.05 9.31
CA ILE A 446 -17.85 12.62 9.41
C ILE A 446 -18.02 12.05 8.00
N LEU A 447 -17.09 11.18 7.59
CA LEU A 447 -17.24 10.39 6.37
C LEU A 447 -18.18 9.22 6.62
N GLY A 448 -18.00 8.51 7.73
CA GLY A 448 -18.91 7.42 8.09
C GLY A 448 -18.36 6.44 9.10
N HIS A 449 -19.07 5.31 9.19
CA HIS A 449 -18.78 4.21 10.09
C HIS A 449 -18.79 2.90 9.32
N GLU A 450 -17.72 2.13 9.40
CA GLU A 450 -17.55 0.85 8.73
C GLU A 450 -17.62 -0.29 9.74
N ILE A 451 -18.29 -1.38 9.36
CA ILE A 451 -18.31 -2.65 10.09
C ILE A 451 -17.91 -3.74 9.11
N ASP A 452 -16.90 -4.51 9.48
CA ASP A 452 -16.32 -5.57 8.64
C ASP A 452 -16.37 -6.91 9.36
N ALA A 453 -16.75 -7.97 8.65
CA ALA A 453 -16.66 -9.34 9.13
C ALA A 453 -15.92 -10.20 8.11
N MET A 454 -14.99 -11.04 8.57
CA MET A 454 -14.24 -11.95 7.71
C MET A 454 -14.14 -13.36 8.29
N VAL A 455 -13.95 -14.32 7.40
CA VAL A 455 -13.55 -15.68 7.72
C VAL A 455 -12.48 -16.16 6.73
N GLU A 456 -11.40 -16.70 7.25
CA GLU A 456 -10.38 -17.42 6.49
C GLU A 456 -10.39 -18.89 6.91
N VAL A 457 -10.25 -19.78 5.92
CA VAL A 457 -10.17 -21.22 6.13
C VAL A 457 -8.97 -21.76 5.35
N ARG A 458 -8.02 -22.40 6.05
CA ARG A 458 -6.86 -23.09 5.46
C ARG A 458 -6.93 -24.58 5.75
N PRO A 459 -7.63 -25.38 4.92
CA PRO A 459 -7.75 -26.83 5.14
C PRO A 459 -6.44 -27.59 4.89
N TRP A 460 -5.56 -27.05 4.04
CA TRP A 460 -4.22 -27.59 3.76
C TRP A 460 -3.25 -26.42 3.60
N ASP A 461 -1.96 -26.61 3.93
CA ASP A 461 -0.96 -25.54 3.87
C ASP A 461 -0.95 -24.77 2.53
N PRO A 462 -1.08 -25.43 1.36
CA PRO A 462 -1.09 -24.71 0.08
C PRO A 462 -2.41 -24.04 -0.27
N ILE A 463 -3.54 -24.43 0.34
CA ILE A 463 -4.88 -24.03 -0.11
C ILE A 463 -5.56 -23.17 0.95
N GLY A 464 -5.95 -21.96 0.57
CA GLY A 464 -6.70 -21.03 1.41
C GLY A 464 -8.01 -20.58 0.77
N PHE A 465 -9.01 -20.37 1.62
CA PHE A 465 -10.27 -19.73 1.26
C PHE A 465 -10.49 -18.52 2.17
N GLY A 466 -10.99 -17.42 1.61
CA GLY A 466 -11.34 -16.21 2.35
C GLY A 466 -12.71 -15.71 1.93
N ALA A 467 -13.47 -15.21 2.89
CA ALA A 467 -14.71 -14.50 2.65
C ALA A 467 -14.81 -13.29 3.57
N GLY A 468 -15.28 -12.18 3.04
CA GLY A 468 -15.48 -10.96 3.83
C GLY A 468 -16.72 -10.20 3.39
N TYR A 469 -17.32 -9.47 4.33
CA TYR A 469 -18.43 -8.55 4.07
C TYR A 469 -18.31 -7.32 4.95
N GLY A 470 -18.38 -6.15 4.30
CA GLY A 470 -18.23 -4.84 4.91
C GLY A 470 -19.43 -3.96 4.56
N VAL A 471 -19.85 -3.14 5.53
CA VAL A 471 -20.85 -2.09 5.33
C VAL A 471 -20.34 -0.78 5.90
N MET A 472 -20.39 0.28 5.09
CA MET A 472 -20.12 1.64 5.54
C MET A 472 -21.42 2.44 5.56
N VAL A 473 -21.75 3.00 6.72
CA VAL A 473 -22.82 3.99 6.88
C VAL A 473 -22.21 5.37 6.66
N LEU A 474 -22.62 6.07 5.60
CA LEU A 474 -22.13 7.41 5.31
C LEU A 474 -22.64 8.41 6.36
N GLY A 475 -21.72 9.22 6.89
CA GLY A 475 -22.03 10.44 7.63
C GLY A 475 -22.28 11.62 6.69
N ASP A 476 -22.65 12.76 7.26
CA ASP A 476 -23.07 13.94 6.48
C ASP A 476 -21.99 14.44 5.52
N GLY A 477 -20.71 14.39 5.91
CA GLY A 477 -19.59 14.79 5.04
C GLY A 477 -19.39 13.81 3.88
N GLY A 478 -19.51 12.50 4.14
CA GLY A 478 -19.49 11.47 3.11
C GLY A 478 -20.62 11.63 2.10
N LYS A 479 -21.85 11.85 2.58
CA LYS A 479 -23.03 12.09 1.72
C LYS A 479 -22.86 13.34 0.86
N ALA A 480 -22.41 14.45 1.45
CA ALA A 480 -22.17 15.69 0.72
C ALA A 480 -21.19 15.51 -0.45
N ILE A 481 -20.10 14.76 -0.24
CA ILE A 481 -19.09 14.51 -1.27
C ILE A 481 -19.63 13.59 -2.38
N VAL A 482 -20.29 12.49 -2.01
CA VAL A 482 -20.87 11.53 -2.98
C VAL A 482 -21.93 12.20 -3.84
N GLU A 483 -22.76 13.07 -3.25
CA GLU A 483 -23.74 13.89 -3.96
C GLU A 483 -23.07 14.89 -4.91
N ALA A 484 -22.07 15.65 -4.43
CA ALA A 484 -21.34 16.64 -5.24
C ALA A 484 -20.65 16.00 -6.46
N ALA A 485 -20.08 14.80 -6.26
CA ALA A 485 -19.44 14.01 -7.31
C ALA A 485 -20.43 13.27 -8.22
N GLY A 486 -21.74 13.34 -7.97
CA GLY A 486 -22.76 12.68 -8.79
C GLY A 486 -22.75 11.15 -8.73
N ARG A 487 -22.30 10.57 -7.60
CA ARG A 487 -22.12 9.12 -7.42
C ARG A 487 -23.35 8.38 -6.89
N GLY A 488 -24.46 9.09 -6.63
CA GLY A 488 -25.71 8.51 -6.14
C GLY A 488 -26.03 8.91 -4.68
N GLY A 489 -27.13 8.39 -4.12
CA GLY A 489 -27.69 8.82 -2.82
C GLY A 489 -27.93 7.67 -1.84
N GLY A 490 -27.16 6.58 -1.94
CA GLY A 490 -27.22 5.49 -0.96
C GLY A 490 -26.56 5.91 0.36
N ASP A 491 -27.24 5.71 1.47
CA ASP A 491 -26.68 5.95 2.82
C ASP A 491 -25.73 4.82 3.27
N LEU A 492 -25.80 3.67 2.59
CA LEU A 492 -25.08 2.45 2.91
C LEU A 492 -24.27 2.00 1.71
N LEU A 493 -22.97 1.85 1.91
CA LEU A 493 -22.05 1.24 0.96
C LEU A 493 -21.84 -0.22 1.37
N HIS A 494 -21.78 -1.12 0.40
CA HIS A 494 -21.53 -2.54 0.68
C HIS A 494 -20.36 -3.06 -0.12
N TYR A 495 -19.58 -3.93 0.50
CA TYR A 495 -18.47 -4.65 -0.12
C TYR A 495 -18.53 -6.09 0.35
N GLY A 496 -18.35 -7.04 -0.56
CA GLY A 496 -18.16 -8.44 -0.19
C GLY A 496 -17.20 -9.11 -1.14
N TYR A 497 -16.42 -10.06 -0.63
CA TYR A 497 -15.52 -10.85 -1.44
C TYR A 497 -15.55 -12.33 -1.08
N LEU A 498 -15.22 -13.16 -2.06
CA LEU A 498 -14.87 -14.56 -1.90
C LEU A 498 -13.55 -14.80 -2.62
N GLN A 499 -12.59 -15.41 -1.94
CA GLN A 499 -11.26 -15.70 -2.47
C GLN A 499 -10.92 -17.17 -2.30
N ALA A 500 -10.28 -17.74 -3.31
CA ALA A 500 -9.54 -18.99 -3.23
C ALA A 500 -8.08 -18.73 -3.63
N GLU A 501 -7.14 -19.34 -2.91
CA GLU A 501 -5.72 -19.22 -3.15
C GLU A 501 -5.04 -20.59 -3.08
N LEU A 502 -4.16 -20.85 -4.03
CA LEU A 502 -3.19 -21.94 -4.01
C LEU A 502 -1.79 -21.31 -3.99
N LYS A 503 -1.01 -21.57 -2.95
CA LYS A 503 0.37 -21.07 -2.84
C LYS A 503 1.32 -22.21 -2.48
N VAL A 504 2.31 -22.42 -3.34
CA VAL A 504 3.42 -23.34 -3.11
C VAL A 504 4.67 -22.47 -3.06
N PRO A 505 5.29 -22.32 -1.88
CA PRO A 505 6.48 -21.49 -1.72
C PRO A 505 7.70 -22.06 -2.45
#